data_AF-A0A199VJ54-F1
#
_entry.id   AF-A0A199VJ54-F1
#
_cell.length_a   1.000
_cell.length_b   1.000
_cell.length_c   1.000
_cell.angle_alpha   90.00
_cell.angle_beta   90.00
_cell.angle_gamma   90.00
#
_symmetry.space_group_name_H-M   'P 1'
#
loop_
_entity.id
_entity.type
_entity.pdbx_description
1 polymer ?
#
loop_
_entity_poly.entity_id
_entity_poly.type
_entity_poly.pdbx_seq_one_letter_code
_entity_poly.pdbx_strand_id
1 'polypeptide(L)'
;MSTPPATSSSSSSSSPPPPPHLGHGDAALDVFWDEGMLGHDAGAGVFDTGADPGFLDVLDRHPENADRVLNMLSVLRRGPIAPLLSWRPGRPAAKENLFI
;
A
#
# COMPACT_ATOMS: atom_id res chain seq x y z
N MET A 1 -53.55 -0.71 32.84
CA MET A 1 -52.17 -0.26 32.61
C MET A 1 -51.88 -0.50 31.13
N SER A 2 -52.02 0.54 30.31
CA SER A 2 -51.94 0.43 28.84
C SER A 2 -50.52 0.78 28.39
N THR A 3 -49.88 -0.14 27.66
CA THR A 3 -48.56 0.04 27.04
C THR A 3 -48.62 1.05 25.88
N PRO A 4 -47.61 1.93 25.68
CA PRO A 4 -47.56 2.79 24.51
C PRO A 4 -47.08 2.00 23.27
N PRO A 5 -47.37 2.46 22.04
CA PRO A 5 -46.92 1.80 20.83
C PRO A 5 -45.42 2.08 20.59
N ALA A 6 -44.73 1.08 20.05
CA ALA A 6 -43.32 1.18 19.68
C ALA A 6 -43.13 2.10 18.46
N THR A 7 -42.33 3.15 18.63
CA THR A 7 -41.88 4.02 17.54
C THR A 7 -40.88 3.25 16.67
N SER A 8 -41.27 2.92 15.44
CA SER A 8 -40.38 2.36 14.43
C SER A 8 -39.49 3.47 13.86
N SER A 9 -38.27 3.59 14.38
CA SER A 9 -37.23 4.48 13.83
C SER A 9 -36.60 3.81 12.60
N SER A 10 -37.01 4.23 11.40
CA SER A 10 -36.33 3.86 10.16
C SER A 10 -35.00 4.60 10.07
N SER A 11 -33.91 3.98 10.51
CA SER A 11 -32.55 4.47 10.27
C SER A 11 -32.18 4.23 8.80
N SER A 12 -32.34 5.26 7.97
CA SER A 12 -31.80 5.27 6.61
C SER A 12 -30.28 5.32 6.68
N SER A 13 -29.61 4.18 6.48
CA SER A 13 -28.17 4.10 6.28
C SER A 13 -27.83 4.65 4.90
N SER A 14 -27.68 5.97 4.78
CA SER A 14 -27.09 6.57 3.59
C SER A 14 -25.59 6.35 3.65
N SER A 15 -25.08 5.42 2.84
CA SER A 15 -23.65 5.35 2.54
C SER A 15 -23.17 6.71 2.04
N PRO A 16 -21.95 7.15 2.39
CA PRO A 16 -21.42 8.39 1.86
C PRO A 16 -21.35 8.31 0.33
N PRO A 17 -21.61 9.43 -0.38
CA PRO A 17 -21.48 9.45 -1.83
C PRO A 17 -20.05 9.06 -2.23
N PRO A 18 -19.88 8.36 -3.37
CA PRO A 18 -18.55 8.12 -3.91
C PRO A 18 -17.81 9.46 -4.06
N PRO A 19 -16.48 9.49 -3.83
CA PRO A 19 -15.71 10.71 -3.99
C PRO A 19 -15.97 11.30 -5.39
N PRO A 20 -15.99 12.64 -5.52
CA PRO A 20 -16.17 13.28 -6.81
C PRO A 20 -15.13 12.70 -7.76
N HIS A 21 -15.62 12.10 -8.84
CA HIS A 21 -14.81 11.72 -9.99
C HIS A 21 -14.04 12.97 -10.39
N LEU A 22 -12.73 12.96 -10.13
CA LEU A 22 -11.85 14.04 -10.52
C LEU A 22 -11.96 14.14 -12.04
N GLY A 23 -12.69 15.14 -12.51
CA GLY A 23 -12.81 15.48 -13.91
C GLY A 23 -11.45 15.94 -14.42
N HIS A 24 -10.63 14.99 -14.84
CA HIS A 24 -9.56 15.19 -15.80
C HIS A 24 -9.64 14.02 -16.75
N GLY A 25 -9.95 14.31 -18.02
CA GLY A 25 -9.89 13.32 -19.07
C GLY A 25 -8.50 12.66 -19.11
N ASP A 26 -8.50 11.34 -18.97
CA ASP A 26 -7.74 10.44 -19.84
C ASP A 26 -6.24 10.21 -19.61
N ALA A 27 -5.70 10.42 -18.41
CA ALA A 27 -4.39 9.86 -18.06
C ALA A 27 -4.38 9.24 -16.66
N ALA A 28 -4.74 7.95 -16.59
CA ALA A 28 -4.44 7.13 -15.41
C ALA A 28 -2.92 7.10 -15.17
N LEU A 29 -2.50 7.23 -13.92
CA LEU A 29 -1.08 7.18 -13.55
C LEU A 29 -0.58 5.74 -13.66
N ASP A 30 0.38 5.51 -14.55
CA ASP A 30 0.99 4.19 -14.73
C ASP A 30 1.84 3.81 -13.50
N VAL A 31 1.56 2.64 -12.93
CA VAL A 31 2.33 2.01 -11.84
C VAL A 31 2.92 0.72 -12.38
N PHE A 32 4.24 0.64 -12.42
CA PHE A 32 4.97 -0.56 -12.82
C PHE A 32 5.28 -1.41 -11.60
N TRP A 33 4.85 -2.67 -11.61
CA TRP A 33 5.02 -3.58 -10.48
C TRP A 33 5.49 -4.97 -10.92
N ASP A 34 6.44 -5.53 -10.17
CA ASP A 34 6.92 -6.89 -10.29
C ASP A 34 6.98 -7.50 -8.89
N GLU A 35 6.44 -8.71 -8.70
CA GLU A 35 6.41 -9.39 -7.40
C GLU A 35 7.84 -9.71 -6.88
N GLY A 36 8.84 -9.77 -7.76
CA GLY A 36 10.24 -9.92 -7.41
C GLY A 36 10.79 -8.79 -6.53
N MET A 37 10.13 -7.63 -6.48
CA MET A 37 10.46 -6.55 -5.54
C MET A 37 10.36 -6.96 -4.07
N LEU A 38 9.61 -8.03 -3.77
CA LEU A 38 9.46 -8.57 -2.41
C LEU A 38 10.55 -9.58 -2.03
N GLY A 39 11.37 -10.01 -2.99
CA GLY A 39 12.43 -10.97 -2.78
C GLY A 39 13.71 -10.38 -2.16
N HIS A 40 13.75 -9.07 -1.94
CA HIS A 40 14.91 -8.41 -1.35
C HIS A 40 14.95 -8.61 0.17
N ASP A 41 15.96 -9.32 0.65
CA ASP A 41 16.31 -9.37 2.06
C ASP A 41 17.32 -8.26 2.37
N ALA A 42 16.85 -7.24 3.08
CA ALA A 42 17.64 -6.09 3.50
C ALA A 42 18.31 -6.31 4.88
N GLY A 43 18.10 -7.48 5.51
CA GLY A 43 18.64 -7.80 6.82
C GLY A 43 17.96 -7.08 7.99
N ALA A 44 18.59 -7.19 9.16
CA ALA A 44 18.15 -6.58 10.40
C ALA A 44 19.35 -6.06 11.20
N GLY A 45 19.15 -5.06 12.05
CA GLY A 45 20.22 -4.42 12.82
C GLY A 45 19.97 -2.94 13.04
N VAL A 46 21.03 -2.17 13.32
CA VAL A 46 20.95 -0.70 13.39
C VAL A 46 21.14 -0.12 11.99
N PHE A 47 20.08 0.47 11.42
CA PHE A 47 20.14 1.18 10.13
C PHE A 47 20.96 0.40 9.07
N ASP A 48 21.94 1.07 8.46
CA ASP A 48 22.75 0.58 7.33
C ASP A 48 23.83 -0.44 7.71
N THR A 49 23.91 -0.85 8.99
CA THR A 49 24.96 -1.79 9.43
C THR A 49 24.76 -3.20 8.89
N GLY A 50 23.52 -3.59 8.62
CA GLY A 50 23.16 -4.94 8.17
C GLY A 50 23.59 -6.07 9.12
N ALA A 51 23.93 -5.74 10.37
CA ALA A 51 24.48 -6.67 11.35
C ALA A 51 24.06 -6.32 12.78
N ASP A 52 24.05 -7.34 13.64
CA ASP A 52 23.88 -7.17 15.09
C ASP A 52 25.20 -6.64 15.70
N PRO A 53 25.20 -5.45 16.33
CA PRO A 53 26.39 -4.93 16.99
C PRO A 53 26.68 -5.59 18.35
N GLY A 54 25.82 -6.50 18.83
CA GLY A 54 26.03 -7.32 20.03
C GLY A 54 25.49 -6.71 21.33
N PHE A 55 24.75 -5.60 21.24
CA PHE A 55 24.17 -4.89 22.39
C PHE A 55 22.74 -4.39 22.14
N LEU A 56 22.05 -4.94 21.14
CA LEU A 56 20.64 -4.65 20.88
C LEU A 56 19.77 -5.77 21.45
N ASP A 57 18.73 -5.41 22.20
CA ASP A 57 17.75 -6.39 22.70
C ASP A 57 16.81 -6.89 21.58
N VAL A 58 16.59 -6.08 20.53
CA VAL A 58 15.77 -6.41 19.36
C VAL A 58 16.44 -5.86 18.10
N LEU A 59 16.60 -6.72 17.09
CA LEU A 59 17.05 -6.31 15.77
C LEU A 59 15.85 -5.91 14.92
N ASP A 60 15.72 -4.62 14.62
CA ASP A 60 14.68 -4.14 13.73
C ASP A 60 14.98 -4.54 12.28
N ARG A 61 13.92 -4.86 11.52
CA ARG A 61 14.04 -5.05 10.07
C ARG A 61 14.51 -3.75 9.44
N HIS A 62 15.43 -3.85 8.47
CA HIS A 62 15.94 -2.67 7.76
C HIS A 62 14.79 -1.82 7.21
N PRO A 63 14.83 -0.47 7.27
CA PRO A 63 13.73 0.38 6.79
C PRO A 63 13.33 0.10 5.33
N GLU A 64 14.25 -0.40 4.50
CA GLU A 64 14.00 -0.75 3.09
C GLU A 64 13.52 -2.21 2.87
N ASN A 65 12.98 -2.86 3.90
CA ASN A 65 12.51 -4.24 3.82
C ASN A 65 11.24 -4.45 2.97
N ALA A 66 10.98 -5.72 2.64
CA ALA A 66 9.82 -6.17 1.87
C ALA A 66 8.46 -5.86 2.52
N ASP A 67 8.33 -5.84 3.86
CA ASP A 67 7.05 -5.49 4.52
C ASP A 67 6.69 -4.02 4.26
N ARG A 68 7.69 -3.13 4.29
CA ARG A 68 7.46 -1.72 3.95
C ARG A 68 6.97 -1.58 2.52
N VAL A 69 7.58 -2.31 1.58
CA VAL A 69 7.15 -2.35 0.17
C VAL A 69 5.72 -2.89 0.05
N LEU A 70 5.37 -3.98 0.74
CA LEU A 70 4.02 -4.55 0.77
C LEU A 70 2.97 -3.57 1.32
N ASN A 71 3.33 -2.79 2.33
CA ASN A 71 2.44 -1.78 2.91
C ASN A 71 2.21 -0.62 1.93
N MET A 72 3.26 -0.14 1.25
CA MET A 72 3.12 0.86 0.19
C MET A 72 2.25 0.32 -0.96
N LEU A 73 2.51 -0.91 -1.42
CA LEU A 73 1.72 -1.58 -2.45
C LEU A 73 0.24 -1.70 -2.05
N SER A 74 -0.02 -2.02 -0.79
CA SER A 74 -1.37 -2.10 -0.24
C SER A 74 -2.13 -0.78 -0.30
N VAL A 75 -1.46 0.33 0.01
CA VAL A 75 -2.03 1.67 -0.13
C VAL A 75 -2.34 1.99 -1.59
N LEU A 76 -1.46 1.63 -2.53
CA LEU A 76 -1.72 1.86 -3.95
C LEU A 76 -2.88 1.01 -4.48
N ARG A 77 -2.99 -0.27 -4.06
CA ARG A 77 -4.04 -1.18 -4.53
C ARG A 77 -5.41 -0.90 -3.92
N ARG A 78 -5.48 -0.41 -2.67
CA ARG A 78 -6.73 -0.33 -1.91
C ARG A 78 -7.05 1.08 -1.39
N GLY A 79 -6.13 2.01 -1.51
CA GLY A 79 -6.26 3.36 -0.98
C GLY A 79 -7.07 4.30 -1.87
N PRO A 80 -7.24 5.56 -1.43
CA PRO A 80 -8.12 6.53 -2.08
C PRO A 80 -7.75 6.87 -3.53
N ILE A 81 -6.49 6.69 -3.92
CA ILE A 81 -6.01 6.95 -5.28
C ILE A 81 -6.08 5.73 -6.21
N ALA A 82 -6.41 4.54 -5.69
CA ALA A 82 -6.44 3.31 -6.49
C ALA A 82 -7.26 3.41 -7.79
N PRO A 83 -8.43 4.08 -7.82
CA PRO A 83 -9.19 4.26 -9.07
C PRO A 83 -8.49 5.11 -10.14
N LEU A 84 -7.42 5.81 -9.80
CA LEU A 84 -6.65 6.68 -10.68
C LEU A 84 -5.39 6.00 -11.25
N LEU A 85 -5.12 4.74 -10.87
CA LEU A 85 -3.90 4.03 -11.21
C LEU A 85 -4.12 3.00 -12.32
N SER A 86 -3.18 2.95 -13.27
CA SER A 86 -3.07 1.90 -14.28
C SER A 86 -1.90 1.00 -13.95
N TRP A 87 -2.17 -0.28 -13.70
CA TRP A 87 -1.12 -1.24 -13.38
C TRP A 87 -0.46 -1.77 -14.65
N ARG A 88 0.87 -1.69 -14.69
CA ARG A 88 1.73 -2.20 -15.76
C ARG A 88 2.67 -3.27 -15.18
N PRO A 89 3.01 -4.32 -15.95
CA PRO A 89 4.05 -5.25 -15.53
C PRO A 89 5.41 -4.52 -15.45
N GLY A 90 6.11 -4.67 -14.33
CA GLY A 90 7.52 -4.36 -14.21
C GLY A 90 8.37 -5.41 -14.91
N ARG A 91 9.66 -5.12 -15.08
CA ARG A 91 10.66 -6.09 -15.55
C ARG A 91 12.02 -5.79 -14.93
N PRO A 92 12.85 -6.81 -14.69
CA PRO A 92 14.26 -6.61 -14.39
C PRO A 92 14.97 -5.80 -15.49
N ALA A 93 15.97 -5.01 -15.10
CA ALA A 93 16.84 -4.35 -16.06
C ALA A 93 17.61 -5.40 -16.88
N ALA A 94 17.66 -5.19 -18.20
CA ALA A 94 18.53 -5.99 -19.07
C ALA A 94 19.99 -5.59 -18.83
N LYS A 95 20.94 -6.51 -19.05
CA LYS A 95 22.37 -6.28 -18.74
C LYS A 95 22.93 -5.08 -19.47
N GLU A 96 22.52 -4.89 -20.71
CA GLU A 96 22.87 -3.75 -21.56
C GLU A 96 22.42 -2.40 -20.99
N ASN A 97 21.44 -2.37 -20.09
CA ASN A 97 20.94 -1.15 -19.46
C ASN A 97 21.55 -0.89 -18.06
N LEU A 98 22.44 -1.77 -17.58
CA LEU A 98 23.06 -1.65 -16.25
C LEU A 98 24.36 -0.83 -16.25
N PHE A 99 25.00 -0.69 -17.40
CA PHE A 99 26.27 0.01 -17.54
C PHE A 99 26.03 1.27 -18.38
N ILE A 100 26.17 2.42 -17.74
CA ILE A 100 26.05 3.76 -18.35
C ILE A 100 27.45 4.33 -18.60
#